data_AF-A0A5C3NEC3-F1
#
_entry.id   AF-A0A5C3NEC3-F1
#
_cell.length_a   1.000
_cell.length_b   1.000
_cell.length_c   1.000
_cell.angle_alpha   90.00
_cell.angle_beta   90.00
_cell.angle_gamma   90.00
#
_symmetry.space_group_name_H-M   'P 1'
#
loop_
_entity.id
_entity.type
_entity.pdbx_description
1 polymer ?
#
loop_
_entity_poly.entity_id
_entity_poly.type
_entity_poly.pdbx_seq_one_letter_code
_entity_poly.pdbx_strand_id
1 'polypeptide(L)' 'MDLDGQPSSSQSQKISTHGPRNSRREQWRLSKGLPARPQAKGMNRQGGVAARRKAGRSHRRR' A
#
# COMPACT_ATOMS: atom_id res chain seq x y z
N MET A 1 -9.19 -32.16 0.65
CA MET A 1 -9.49 -30.88 1.33
C MET A 1 -8.85 -29.79 0.51
N ASP A 2 -9.57 -29.36 -0.51
CA ASP A 2 -9.20 -28.37 -1.51
C ASP A 2 -9.14 -26.97 -0.88
N LEU A 3 -8.05 -26.23 -1.12
CA LEU A 3 -7.84 -24.88 -0.59
C LEU A 3 -8.03 -23.85 -1.70
N ASP A 4 -9.27 -23.41 -1.87
CA ASP A 4 -9.63 -22.27 -2.70
C ASP A 4 -9.22 -20.96 -2.02
N GLY A 5 -8.25 -20.28 -2.62
CA GLY A 5 -7.77 -18.96 -2.23
C GLY A 5 -7.32 -18.15 -3.44
N GLN A 6 -8.05 -18.24 -4.55
CA GLN A 6 -7.78 -17.53 -5.80
C GLN A 6 -8.59 -16.22 -5.81
N PRO A 7 -7.97 -15.02 -5.83
CA PRO A 7 -8.67 -13.84 -6.31
C PRO A 7 -8.72 -13.92 -7.83
N SER A 8 -9.84 -14.41 -8.35
CA SER A 8 -10.19 -14.36 -9.76
C SER A 8 -10.44 -12.91 -10.20
N SER A 9 -9.46 -12.32 -10.88
CA SER A 9 -9.72 -11.21 -11.81
C SER A 9 -8.82 -11.35 -13.03
N SER A 10 -9.35 -12.04 -14.04
CA SER A 10 -8.82 -12.27 -15.37
C SER A 10 -8.82 -10.99 -16.22
N GLN A 11 -8.01 -10.02 -15.82
CA GLN A 11 -7.49 -9.01 -16.74
C GLN A 11 -5.98 -9.20 -16.77
N SER A 12 -5.39 -9.31 -17.95
CA SER A 12 -3.93 -9.29 -18.14
C SER A 12 -3.42 -7.91 -17.74
N GLN A 13 -3.34 -7.67 -16.42
CA GLN A 13 -2.81 -6.46 -15.84
C GLN A 13 -1.36 -6.36 -16.31
N LYS A 14 -1.10 -5.39 -17.20
CA LYS A 14 0.25 -5.10 -17.69
C LYS A 14 1.18 -5.01 -16.49
N ILE A 15 2.06 -6.00 -16.37
CA ILE A 15 2.93 -6.15 -15.20
C ILE A 15 3.93 -5.01 -15.27
N SER A 16 3.70 -3.95 -14.49
CA SER A 16 4.67 -2.87 -14.34
C SER A 16 5.98 -3.45 -13.80
N THR A 17 7.05 -3.30 -14.59
CA THR A 17 8.43 -3.66 -14.24
C THR A 17 9.11 -2.58 -13.41
N HIS A 18 8.47 -1.43 -13.20
CA HIS A 18 9.05 -0.32 -12.46
C HIS A 18 8.73 -0.39 -10.97
N GLY A 19 9.77 -0.63 -10.15
CA GLY A 19 9.76 -0.53 -8.69
C GLY A 19 9.80 -1.87 -7.96
N PRO A 20 10.28 -1.89 -6.69
CA PRO A 20 10.43 -3.12 -5.91
C PRO A 20 9.07 -3.71 -5.55
N ARG A 21 8.66 -4.71 -6.33
CA ARG A 21 7.56 -5.64 -6.00
C ARG A 21 8.00 -6.43 -4.77
N ASN A 22 7.14 -6.56 -3.77
CA ASN A 22 7.41 -7.35 -2.56
C ASN A 22 8.50 -6.77 -1.65
N SER A 23 8.37 -5.49 -1.23
CA SER A 23 9.24 -4.99 -0.16
C SER A 23 9.14 -5.94 1.06
N ARG A 24 10.28 -6.29 1.66
CA ARG A 24 10.34 -7.18 2.83
C ARG A 24 9.35 -6.78 3.94
N ARG A 25 9.07 -5.48 4.07
CA ARG A 25 8.11 -4.92 5.02
C ARG A 25 6.67 -5.29 4.70
N GLU A 26 6.27 -5.34 3.43
CA GLU A 26 4.91 -5.76 3.03
C GLU A 26 4.73 -7.26 3.22
N GLN A 27 5.73 -8.08 2.86
CA GLN A 27 5.72 -9.51 3.13
C GLN A 27 5.60 -9.83 4.63
N TRP A 28 6.38 -9.13 5.46
CA TRP A 28 6.29 -9.30 6.91
C TRP A 28 4.91 -8.87 7.46
N ARG A 29 4.31 -7.80 6.92
CA ARG A 29 2.96 -7.39 7.32
C ARG A 29 1.91 -8.44 6.93
N LEU A 30 1.97 -8.97 5.71
CA LEU A 30 1.11 -10.06 5.26
C LEU A 30 1.25 -11.29 6.18
N SER A 31 2.50 -11.69 6.48
CA SER A 31 2.79 -12.79 7.41
C SER A 31 2.25 -12.56 8.84
N LYS A 32 2.21 -11.30 9.28
CA LYS A 32 1.67 -10.92 10.60
C LYS A 32 0.19 -10.55 10.57
N GLY A 33 -0.51 -10.75 9.45
CA GLY A 33 -1.92 -10.37 9.29
C GLY A 33 -2.18 -8.86 9.45
N LEU A 34 -1.15 -8.03 9.27
CA LEU A 34 -1.23 -6.58 9.38
C LEU A 34 -1.68 -5.96 8.04
N PRO A 35 -2.53 -4.92 8.07
CA PRO A 35 -3.01 -4.27 6.85
C PRO A 35 -1.87 -3.62 6.06
N ALA A 36 -2.02 -3.44 4.74
CA ALA A 36 -1.00 -2.78 3.91
C ALA A 36 -0.66 -1.36 4.40
N ARG A 37 0.51 -0.83 4.00
CA ARG A 37 0.87 0.55 4.36
C ARG A 37 -0.10 1.51 3.66
N PRO A 38 -0.67 2.50 4.38
CA PRO A 38 -1.54 3.48 3.75
C PRO A 38 -0.72 4.36 2.81
N GLN A 39 -1.09 4.33 1.53
CA GLN A 39 -0.49 5.14 0.47
C GLN A 39 -0.99 6.59 0.57
N ALA A 40 -0.15 7.55 0.17
CA ALA A 40 -0.61 8.92 0.00
C ALA A 40 -1.54 8.98 -1.21
N LYS A 41 -2.71 9.60 -1.05
CA LYS A 41 -3.70 9.74 -2.11
C LYS A 41 -3.79 11.21 -2.53
N GLY A 42 -3.53 11.48 -3.81
CA GLY A 42 -3.71 12.79 -4.43
C GLY A 42 -2.50 13.72 -4.35
N MET A 43 -2.65 14.88 -4.97
CA MET A 43 -1.67 15.95 -5.03
C MET A 43 -2.10 17.10 -4.10
N ASN A 44 -1.15 17.79 -3.48
CA ASN A 44 -1.40 19.04 -2.79
C ASN A 44 -1.61 20.18 -3.81
N ARG A 45 -2.05 21.35 -3.33
CA ARG A 45 -2.26 22.54 -4.19
C ARG A 45 -0.98 23.06 -4.86
N GLN A 46 0.19 22.69 -4.34
CA GLN A 46 1.50 23.07 -4.86
C GLN A 46 2.07 22.05 -5.87
N GLY A 47 1.31 21.01 -6.26
CA GLY A 47 1.74 20.01 -7.24
C GLY A 47 2.64 18.90 -6.68
N GLY A 48 2.85 18.83 -5.36
CA GLY A 48 3.55 17.73 -4.68
C GLY A 48 2.59 16.68 -4.09
N VAL A 49 3.11 15.51 -3.71
CA VAL A 49 2.28 14.45 -3.11
C VAL A 49 1.59 14.93 -1.83
N ALA A 50 0.29 14.64 -1.70
CA ALA A 50 -0.49 15.05 -0.54
C ALA A 50 0.07 14.48 0.78
N ALA A 51 0.08 15.32 1.82
CA ALA A 51 0.56 14.93 3.13
C ALA A 51 -0.30 13.80 3.72
N ARG A 52 0.35 12.82 4.35
CA ARG A 52 -0.33 11.65 4.95
C ARG A 52 -1.11 12.00 6.22
N ARG A 53 -0.87 13.17 6.82
CA ARG A 53 -1.49 13.63 8.07
C ARG A 53 -2.10 15.01 7.84
N LYS A 54 -3.20 15.31 8.53
CA LYS A 54 -3.79 16.65 8.55
C LYS A 54 -2.84 17.65 9.23
N ALA A 55 -2.88 18.90 8.77
CA ALA A 55 -2.19 20.01 9.44
C ALA A 55 -2.62 20.09 10.91
N GLY A 56 -1.68 20.42 11.80
CA GLY A 56 -1.91 20.51 13.25
C GLY A 56 -1.96 19.18 14.00
N ARG A 57 -1.91 18.02 13.34
CA ARG A 57 -1.86 16.73 14.04
C ARG A 57 -0.44 16.45 14.55
N SER A 58 -0.30 16.25 15.87
CA SER A 58 0.97 15.96 16.52
C SER A 58 1.72 14.80 15.85
N HIS A 59 3.04 14.98 15.69
CA HIS A 59 3.91 13.95 15.14
C HIS A 59 4.09 12.78 16.13
N ARG A 60 4.00 13.04 17.43
CA ARG A 60 4.34 12.06 18.48
C ARG A 60 3.40 10.87 18.45
N ARG A 61 4.01 9.68 18.45
CA ARG A 61 3.36 8.44 18.83
C ARG A 61 2.98 8.59 20.30
N ARG A 62 1.68 8.58 20.59
CA ARG A 62 1.25 7.88 21.80
C ARG A 62 1.54 6.40 21.57
#